data_AF-A0A381ZUJ3-F1
#
_entry.id   AF-A0A381ZUJ3-F1
#
_cell.length_a   1.000
_cell.length_b   1.000
_cell.length_c   1.000
_cell.angle_alpha   90.00
_cell.angle_beta   90.00
_cell.angle_gamma   90.00
#
_symmetry.space_group_name_H-M   'P 1'
#
loop_
_entity.id
_entity.type
_entity.pdbx_description
1 polymer ?
#
loop_
_entity_poly.entity_id
_entity_poly.type
_entity_poly.pdbx_seq_one_letter_code
_entity_poly.pdbx_strand_id
1 'polypeptide(L)'
;MRLEMGGASGILTSIFFEELSNLKLNKNEVSLILVFENTVLRIKKRGKVEPGNKSLLDVYNSVYLYLKQNIDIINIFDVIRKSTNSTIDMEASVGRAKFLEKKGLGFIDPGAKSTEILLINFFKEILNEKNI
;
A
#
# COMPACT_ATOMS: atom_id res chain seq x y z
N MET A 1 -1.13 6.74 17.22
CA MET A 1 -2.09 6.89 16.09
C MET A 1 -3.27 5.90 16.18
N ARG A 2 -3.87 5.68 17.36
CA ARG A 2 -5.08 4.81 17.58
C ARG A 2 -6.29 5.60 18.09
N LEU A 3 -6.30 6.91 17.88
CA LEU A 3 -7.28 7.80 18.49
C LEU A 3 -8.53 8.00 17.61
N GLU A 4 -8.35 8.09 16.28
CA GLU A 4 -9.42 8.49 15.35
C GLU A 4 -9.88 7.38 14.39
N MET A 5 -8.96 6.56 13.86
CA MET A 5 -9.30 5.44 12.95
C MET A 5 -9.21 4.09 13.66
N GLY A 6 -10.38 3.52 13.98
CA GLY A 6 -10.50 2.18 14.54
C GLY A 6 -10.28 1.05 13.52
N GLY A 7 -10.19 -0.18 14.03
CA GLY A 7 -10.09 -1.39 13.20
C GLY A 7 -8.71 -1.65 12.61
N ALA A 8 -8.64 -2.61 11.67
CA ALA A 8 -7.38 -3.03 11.06
C ALA A 8 -6.77 -1.95 10.15
N SER A 9 -7.59 -1.22 9.40
CA SER A 9 -7.14 -0.21 8.44
C SER A 9 -6.35 0.92 9.10
N GLY A 10 -6.79 1.42 10.26
CA GLY A 10 -6.08 2.48 10.99
C GLY A 10 -4.68 2.05 11.40
N ILE A 11 -4.55 0.86 12.01
CA ILE A 11 -3.25 0.32 12.46
C ILE A 11 -2.31 0.05 11.28
N LEU A 12 -2.84 -0.48 10.18
CA LEU A 12 -2.00 -0.86 9.04
C LEU A 12 -1.59 0.35 8.20
N THR A 13 -2.47 1.36 8.07
CA THR A 13 -2.14 2.59 7.35
C THR A 13 -1.16 3.45 8.16
N SER A 14 -1.27 3.48 9.50
CA SER A 14 -0.34 4.25 10.35
C SER A 14 1.11 3.78 10.21
N ILE A 15 1.33 2.49 9.93
CA ILE A 15 2.68 1.94 9.70
C ILE A 15 3.37 2.67 8.55
N PHE A 16 2.67 2.94 7.44
CA PHE A 16 3.26 3.65 6.31
C PHE A 16 3.67 5.07 6.71
N PHE A 17 2.81 5.80 7.42
CA PHE A 17 3.14 7.15 7.90
C PHE A 17 4.29 7.15 8.92
N GLU A 18 4.37 6.15 9.80
CA GLU A 18 5.50 5.98 10.71
C GLU A 18 6.81 5.74 9.94
N GLU A 19 6.79 4.90 8.90
CA GLU A 19 7.97 4.71 8.04
C GLU A 19 8.32 5.98 7.25
N LEU A 20 7.32 6.73 6.77
CA LEU A 20 7.55 8.03 6.15
C LEU A 20 8.22 9.01 7.10
N SER A 21 7.89 9.00 8.40
CA SER A 21 8.55 9.89 9.36
C SER A 21 10.05 9.60 9.56
N ASN A 22 10.49 8.40 9.18
CA ASN A 22 11.91 8.01 9.21
C ASN A 22 12.67 8.41 7.93
N LEU A 23 12.00 8.92 6.89
CA LEU A 23 12.67 9.48 5.71
C LEU A 23 13.52 10.70 6.12
N LYS A 24 14.80 10.66 5.79
CA LYS A 24 15.63 11.86 5.79
C LYS A 24 15.45 12.55 4.44
N LEU A 25 14.78 13.70 4.42
CA LEU A 25 14.40 14.48 3.23
C LEU A 25 15.56 14.85 2.28
N ASN A 26 16.82 14.61 2.66
CA ASN A 26 17.98 15.12 1.95
C ASN A 26 18.64 14.14 0.94
N LYS A 27 18.15 12.90 0.74
CA LYS A 27 18.77 11.97 -0.23
C LYS A 27 17.79 10.95 -0.86
N ASN A 28 17.62 11.08 -2.19
CA ASN A 28 17.38 10.08 -3.26
C ASN A 28 16.42 8.88 -3.05
N GLU A 29 15.98 8.30 -4.17
CA GLU A 29 15.13 7.11 -4.34
C GLU A 29 15.44 5.91 -3.43
N VAL A 30 16.70 5.77 -2.99
CA VAL A 30 17.14 4.78 -2.00
C VAL A 30 16.32 4.88 -0.69
N SER A 31 15.88 6.08 -0.31
CA SER A 31 15.05 6.25 0.88
C SER A 31 13.59 5.81 0.66
N LEU A 32 13.06 5.87 -0.57
CA LEU A 32 11.68 5.43 -0.85
C LEU A 32 11.58 3.92 -0.89
N ILE A 33 12.52 3.23 -1.54
CA ILE A 33 12.54 1.75 -1.58
C ILE A 33 12.54 1.19 -0.15
N LEU A 34 13.40 1.73 0.73
CA LEU A 34 13.49 1.28 2.12
C LEU A 34 12.20 1.52 2.92
N VAL A 35 11.54 2.65 2.71
CA VAL A 35 10.25 2.96 3.35
C VAL A 35 9.18 1.94 2.95
N PHE A 36 9.05 1.65 1.66
CA PHE A 36 8.07 0.69 1.19
C PHE A 36 8.42 -0.75 1.60
N GLU A 37 9.70 -1.11 1.64
CA GLU A 37 10.17 -2.39 2.17
C GLU A 37 9.77 -2.57 3.64
N ASN A 38 10.11 -1.60 4.49
CA ASN A 38 9.77 -1.63 5.90
C ASN A 38 8.25 -1.62 6.12
N THR A 39 7.52 -0.83 5.33
CA THR A 39 6.05 -0.78 5.38
C THR A 39 5.46 -2.15 5.09
N VAL A 40 5.90 -2.82 4.02
CA VAL A 40 5.46 -4.17 3.66
C VAL A 40 5.79 -5.16 4.79
N LEU A 41 7.04 -5.19 5.28
CA LEU A 41 7.46 -6.11 6.34
C LEU A 41 6.65 -5.91 7.64
N ARG A 42 6.43 -4.67 8.05
CA ARG A 42 5.68 -4.34 9.26
C ARG A 42 4.19 -4.63 9.11
N ILE A 43 3.57 -4.37 7.95
CA ILE A 43 2.18 -4.74 7.68
C ILE A 43 2.02 -6.26 7.69
N LYS A 44 2.90 -7.01 7.04
CA LYS A 44 2.91 -8.48 7.07
C LYS A 44 2.94 -9.00 8.50
N LYS A 45 3.92 -8.54 9.30
CA LYS A 45 4.09 -8.95 10.70
C LYS A 45 2.89 -8.56 11.58
N ARG A 46 2.39 -7.32 11.45
CA ARG A 46 1.34 -6.79 12.33
C ARG A 46 -0.05 -7.29 11.97
N GLY A 47 -0.33 -7.42 10.68
CA GLY A 47 -1.59 -7.87 10.12
C GLY A 47 -1.70 -9.39 10.02
N LYS A 48 -0.56 -10.11 10.05
CA LYS A 48 -0.47 -11.54 9.71
C LYS A 48 -1.06 -11.80 8.33
N VAL A 49 -0.66 -10.98 7.37
CA VAL A 49 -1.16 -10.99 5.98
C VAL A 49 0.00 -11.19 5.00
N GLU A 50 -0.29 -11.81 3.87
CA GLU A 50 0.63 -12.03 2.75
C GLU A 50 0.06 -11.42 1.46
N PRO A 51 0.90 -11.10 0.45
CA PRO A 51 0.39 -10.75 -0.88
C PRO A 51 -0.54 -11.83 -1.43
N GLY A 52 -1.62 -11.42 -2.09
CA GLY A 52 -2.71 -12.27 -2.55
C GLY A 52 -3.80 -12.53 -1.51
N ASN A 53 -3.71 -11.98 -0.30
CA ASN A 53 -4.73 -12.15 0.74
C ASN A 53 -5.96 -11.23 0.59
N LYS A 54 -6.02 -10.43 -0.48
CA LYS A 54 -7.04 -9.41 -0.75
C LYS A 54 -7.07 -8.35 0.37
N SER A 55 -6.04 -7.52 0.42
CA SER A 55 -5.90 -6.46 1.42
C SER A 55 -5.09 -5.27 0.89
N LEU A 56 -5.01 -4.19 1.66
CA LEU A 56 -4.12 -3.05 1.36
C LEU A 56 -2.65 -3.44 1.11
N LEU A 57 -2.20 -4.60 1.62
CA LEU A 57 -0.83 -5.06 1.41
C LEU A 57 -0.55 -5.32 -0.08
N ASP A 58 -1.54 -5.72 -0.86
CA ASP A 58 -1.38 -6.01 -2.29
C ASP A 58 -0.90 -4.78 -3.07
N VAL A 59 -1.38 -3.60 -2.67
CA VAL A 59 -0.99 -2.32 -3.28
C VAL A 59 0.41 -1.92 -2.83
N TYR A 60 0.69 -1.92 -1.51
CA TYR A 60 2.02 -1.58 -0.98
C TYR A 60 3.11 -2.52 -1.52
N ASN A 61 2.83 -3.82 -1.60
CA ASN A 61 3.78 -4.81 -2.11
C ASN A 61 4.07 -4.59 -3.60
N SER A 62 3.03 -4.30 -4.40
CA SER A 62 3.22 -4.02 -5.83
C SER A 62 4.06 -2.77 -6.07
N VAL A 63 3.83 -1.71 -5.28
CA VAL A 63 4.66 -0.50 -5.32
C VAL A 63 6.10 -0.78 -4.91
N TYR A 64 6.32 -1.49 -3.79
CA TYR A 64 7.66 -1.89 -3.36
C TYR A 64 8.42 -2.65 -4.47
N LEU A 65 7.78 -3.67 -5.06
CA LEU A 65 8.38 -4.47 -6.12
C LEU A 65 8.72 -3.63 -7.35
N TYR A 66 7.83 -2.71 -7.74
CA TYR A 66 8.10 -1.80 -8.84
C TYR A 66 9.31 -0.90 -8.56
N LEU A 67 9.34 -0.24 -7.38
CA LEU A 67 10.46 0.65 -7.00
C LEU A 67 11.80 -0.10 -6.91
N LYS A 68 11.78 -1.39 -6.55
CA LYS A 68 12.99 -2.22 -6.50
C LYS A 68 13.54 -2.58 -7.88
N GLN A 69 12.66 -2.66 -8.89
CA GLN A 69 13.01 -3.12 -10.24
C GLN A 69 13.22 -1.99 -11.24
N ASN A 70 12.73 -0.79 -10.94
CA ASN A 70 12.75 0.35 -11.87
C ASN A 70 13.50 1.51 -11.22
N ILE A 71 14.29 2.21 -12.04
CA ILE A 71 15.04 3.39 -11.60
C ILE A 71 14.09 4.59 -11.45
N ASP A 72 13.08 4.70 -12.32
CA ASP A 72 12.11 5.79 -12.32
C ASP A 72 10.73 5.38 -11.80
N ILE A 73 9.89 6.39 -11.56
CA ILE A 73 8.51 6.25 -11.09
C ILE A 73 7.46 6.59 -12.15
N ILE A 74 7.80 6.55 -13.45
CA ILE A 74 6.91 6.97 -14.54
C ILE A 74 5.61 6.16 -14.55
N ASN A 75 5.70 4.85 -14.35
CA ASN A 75 4.55 3.94 -14.40
C ASN A 75 3.89 3.69 -13.03
N ILE A 76 4.27 4.44 -12.00
CA ILE A 76 3.85 4.14 -10.62
C ILE A 76 2.33 4.19 -10.43
N PHE A 77 1.65 5.12 -11.10
CA PHE A 77 0.19 5.25 -10.99
C PHE A 77 -0.53 4.03 -11.58
N ASP A 78 -0.02 3.46 -12.66
CA ASP A 78 -0.59 2.27 -13.28
C ASP A 78 -0.34 1.03 -12.44
N VAL A 79 0.83 0.93 -11.79
CA VAL A 79 1.11 -0.14 -10.81
C VAL A 79 0.11 -0.09 -9.66
N ILE A 80 -0.16 1.10 -9.11
CA ILE A 80 -1.11 1.28 -8.01
C ILE A 80 -2.53 0.89 -8.48
N ARG A 81 -3.00 1.40 -9.62
CA ARG A 81 -4.35 1.08 -10.13
C ARG A 81 -4.52 -0.40 -10.45
N LYS A 82 -3.52 -1.02 -11.11
CA LYS A 82 -3.56 -2.45 -11.46
C LYS A 82 -3.57 -3.34 -10.22
N SER A 83 -2.76 -3.01 -9.21
CA SER A 83 -2.73 -3.77 -7.96
C SER A 83 -4.00 -3.63 -7.12
N THR A 84 -4.69 -2.49 -7.18
CA THR A 84 -6.03 -2.37 -6.58
C THR A 84 -7.07 -3.15 -7.35
N ASN A 85 -7.09 -3.02 -8.68
CA ASN A 85 -8.08 -3.71 -9.52
C ASN A 85 -7.93 -5.23 -9.48
N SER A 86 -6.70 -5.75 -9.36
CA SER A 86 -6.48 -7.20 -9.24
C SER A 86 -7.15 -7.81 -8.01
N THR A 87 -7.47 -7.00 -6.98
CA THR A 87 -8.21 -7.50 -5.82
C THR A 87 -9.61 -7.97 -6.17
N ILE A 88 -10.23 -7.52 -7.27
CA ILE A 88 -11.57 -7.95 -7.71
C ILE A 88 -11.65 -9.48 -7.81
N ASP A 89 -10.62 -10.09 -8.40
CA ASP A 89 -10.57 -11.52 -8.70
C ASP A 89 -10.04 -12.37 -7.53
N MET A 90 -9.81 -11.75 -6.36
CA MET A 90 -9.30 -12.43 -5.17
C MET A 90 -10.41 -12.81 -4.19
N GLU A 91 -10.28 -13.99 -3.59
CA GLU A 91 -10.99 -14.37 -2.38
C GLU A 91 -10.22 -13.90 -1.13
N ALA A 92 -10.91 -13.21 -0.21
CA ALA A 92 -10.27 -12.76 1.03
C ALA A 92 -9.91 -13.93 1.95
N SER A 93 -8.64 -13.98 2.38
CA SER A 93 -8.19 -14.89 3.45
C SER A 93 -8.07 -14.19 4.81
N VAL A 94 -8.11 -12.86 4.82
CA VAL A 94 -7.89 -12.01 6.00
C VAL A 94 -8.99 -10.96 6.16
N GLY A 95 -8.94 -10.21 7.28
CA GLY A 95 -9.91 -9.14 7.54
C GLY A 95 -11.34 -9.63 7.76
N ARG A 96 -12.31 -8.72 7.58
CA ARG A 96 -13.75 -9.03 7.70
C ARG A 96 -14.33 -9.65 6.43
N ALA A 97 -13.75 -9.35 5.27
CA ALA A 97 -14.24 -9.84 3.97
C ALA A 97 -14.22 -11.37 3.85
N LYS A 98 -13.31 -12.06 4.55
CA LYS A 98 -13.24 -13.54 4.58
C LYS A 98 -14.50 -14.22 5.14
N PHE A 99 -15.35 -13.48 5.86
CA PHE A 99 -16.60 -13.99 6.42
C PHE A 99 -17.82 -13.71 5.51
N LEU A 100 -17.64 -12.98 4.40
CA LEU A 100 -18.69 -12.73 3.42
C LEU A 100 -18.89 -13.93 2.50
N GLU A 101 -20.04 -14.00 1.85
CA GLU A 101 -20.26 -14.93 0.75
C GLU A 101 -19.21 -14.75 -0.34
N LYS A 102 -18.71 -15.86 -0.87
CA LYS A 102 -17.59 -15.91 -1.84
C LYS A 102 -16.37 -15.09 -1.41
N LYS A 103 -16.23 -14.79 -0.11
CA LYS A 103 -15.14 -14.02 0.50
C LYS A 103 -14.85 -12.69 -0.21
N GLY A 104 -15.89 -12.04 -0.73
CA GLY A 104 -15.80 -10.76 -1.43
C GLY A 104 -15.24 -10.82 -2.86
N LEU A 105 -15.20 -11.99 -3.51
CA LEU A 105 -14.90 -12.12 -4.93
C LEU A 105 -15.84 -11.26 -5.80
N GLY A 106 -15.29 -10.61 -6.83
CA GLY A 106 -16.02 -9.71 -7.72
C GLY A 106 -16.07 -8.25 -7.24
N PHE A 107 -15.48 -7.94 -6.08
CA PHE A 107 -15.45 -6.59 -5.52
C PHE A 107 -14.02 -6.18 -5.17
N ILE A 108 -13.70 -4.90 -5.37
CA ILE A 108 -12.42 -4.30 -4.94
C ILE A 108 -12.34 -4.33 -3.41
N ASP A 109 -11.16 -4.66 -2.87
CA ASP A 109 -10.90 -4.52 -1.44
C ASP A 109 -10.94 -3.04 -0.99
N PRO A 110 -11.77 -2.68 0.00
CA PRO A 110 -11.84 -1.29 0.49
C PRO A 110 -10.52 -0.77 1.06
N GLY A 111 -9.70 -1.65 1.65
CA GLY A 111 -8.37 -1.32 2.14
C GLY A 111 -7.45 -0.95 0.99
N ALA A 112 -7.37 -1.80 -0.04
CA ALA A 112 -6.63 -1.53 -1.26
C ALA A 112 -7.09 -0.24 -1.94
N LYS A 113 -8.41 0.02 -2.03
CA LYS A 113 -8.92 1.26 -2.64
C LYS A 113 -8.52 2.52 -1.88
N SER A 114 -8.60 2.48 -0.56
CA SER A 114 -8.15 3.60 0.29
C SER A 114 -6.65 3.84 0.13
N THR A 115 -5.86 2.77 0.04
CA THR A 115 -4.42 2.84 -0.20
C THR A 115 -4.07 3.37 -1.59
N GLU A 116 -4.83 3.03 -2.64
CA GLU A 116 -4.68 3.65 -3.96
C GLU A 116 -4.83 5.17 -3.89
N ILE A 117 -5.89 5.66 -3.25
CA ILE A 117 -6.14 7.10 -3.12
C ILE A 117 -4.97 7.76 -2.39
N LEU A 118 -4.52 7.18 -1.28
CA LEU A 118 -3.38 7.68 -0.52
C LEU A 118 -2.10 7.75 -1.38
N LEU A 119 -1.72 6.64 -2.02
CA LEU A 119 -0.45 6.53 -2.73
C LEU A 119 -0.45 7.34 -4.03
N ILE A 120 -1.59 7.44 -4.74
CA ILE A 120 -1.70 8.32 -5.90
C ILE A 120 -1.40 9.76 -5.50
N ASN A 121 -1.98 10.26 -4.42
CA ASN A 121 -1.73 11.64 -4.00
C ASN A 121 -0.30 11.83 -3.48
N PHE A 122 0.23 10.87 -2.73
CA PHE A 122 1.63 10.88 -2.29
C PHE A 122 2.62 10.99 -3.47
N PHE A 123 2.48 10.16 -4.50
CA PHE A 123 3.39 10.21 -5.66
C PHE A 123 3.16 11.43 -6.55
N LYS A 124 1.94 11.99 -6.60
CA LYS A 124 1.70 13.28 -7.26
C LYS A 124 2.52 14.39 -6.61
N GLU A 125 2.53 14.48 -5.28
CA GLU A 125 3.33 15.49 -4.57
C GLU A 125 4.83 15.30 -4.80
N ILE A 126 5.34 14.05 -4.73
CA ILE A 126 6.76 13.77 -5.04
C ILE A 126 7.14 14.22 -6.46
N LEU A 127 6.27 13.97 -7.45
CA LEU A 127 6.53 14.37 -8.82
C LEU A 127 6.44 15.88 -9.03
N ASN A 128 5.53 16.56 -8.31
CA ASN A 128 5.44 18.02 -8.33
C ASN A 128 6.70 18.67 -7.75
N GLU A 129 7.22 18.18 -6.62
CA GLU A 129 8.46 18.67 -6.01
C GLU A 129 9.69 18.49 -6.91
N LYS A 130 9.73 17.44 -7.75
CA LYS A 130 10.82 17.23 -8.72
C LYS A 130 10.77 18.19 -9.93
N ASN A 131 9.67 18.90 -10.14
CA ASN A 131 9.49 19.85 -11.25
C ASN A 131 9.70 21.33 -10.84
N ILE A 132 10.14 21.59 -9.62
CA ILE A 132 10.53 22.90 -9.09
C ILE A 132 12.06 22.93 -8.93
#